data_AF-A0A3D1RUH4-F1
#
_entry.id   AF-A0A3D1RUH4-F1
#
_cell.length_a   1.000
_cell.length_b   1.000
_cell.length_c   1.000
_cell.angle_alpha   90.00
_cell.angle_beta   90.00
_cell.angle_gamma   90.00
#
_symmetry.space_group_name_H-M   'P 1'
#
loop_
_entity.id
_entity.type
_entity.pdbx_description
1 polymer ?
#
loop_
_entity_poly.entity_id
_entity_poly.type
_entity_poly.pdbx_seq_one_letter_code
_entity_poly.pdbx_strand_id
1 'polypeptide(L)'
;MDRALEIAGDFNGCWDEEAVKTGQGHRGGAAGAWRTAFIRMPHFKTMTMGMGIVGDTFETSITWERFPAFYEHVKAAAEAAIIEATDQPGTVSCRFTHCYPDGPAPYFTFQGRGRHGALTEQWRHIKSKSLDAVIEHGGTVTHHHAVGREHMPWYTRQMPETFIKALAGIKDRVDPKGILNPGVLIPAKDARAQRV
;
A
#
# COMPACT_ATOMS: atom_id res chain seq x y z
N MET A 1 -9.56 -10.74 24.67
CA MET A 1 -10.58 -10.15 23.77
C MET A 1 -11.31 -9.03 24.48
N ASP A 2 -11.71 -9.25 25.73
CA ASP A 2 -12.52 -8.32 26.55
C ASP A 2 -12.00 -6.87 26.57
N ARG A 3 -10.70 -6.65 26.82
CA ARG A 3 -10.13 -5.29 26.81
C ARG A 3 -10.29 -4.58 25.46
N ALA A 4 -10.21 -5.30 24.35
CA ALA A 4 -10.39 -4.71 23.02
C ALA A 4 -11.86 -4.34 22.76
N LEU A 5 -12.81 -5.12 23.29
CA LEU A 5 -14.24 -4.83 23.18
C LEU A 5 -14.66 -3.67 24.08
N GLU A 6 -14.10 -3.60 25.29
CA GLU A 6 -14.27 -2.45 26.19
C GLU A 6 -13.79 -1.16 25.52
N ILE A 7 -12.57 -1.15 24.98
CA ILE A 7 -12.05 -0.01 24.22
C ILE A 7 -12.95 0.29 23.02
N ALA A 8 -13.37 -0.71 22.25
CA ALA A 8 -14.30 -0.46 21.15
C ALA A 8 -15.59 0.23 21.65
N GLY A 9 -16.16 -0.22 22.77
CA GLY A 9 -17.34 0.36 23.39
C GLY A 9 -17.13 1.80 23.85
N ASP A 10 -15.99 2.10 24.48
CA ASP A 10 -15.60 3.45 24.92
C ASP A 10 -15.54 4.46 23.77
N PHE A 11 -15.30 3.97 22.54
CA PHE A 11 -15.25 4.76 21.30
C PHE A 11 -16.44 4.49 20.36
N ASN A 12 -17.59 4.04 20.91
CA ASN A 12 -18.85 3.81 20.19
C ASN A 12 -18.76 2.77 19.05
N GLY A 13 -17.77 1.88 19.10
CA GLY A 13 -17.64 0.73 18.22
C GLY A 13 -18.75 -0.29 18.46
N CYS A 14 -19.14 -1.00 17.41
CA CYS A 14 -20.08 -2.11 17.46
C CYS A 14 -19.38 -3.41 17.06
N TRP A 15 -19.82 -4.53 17.64
CA TRP A 15 -19.31 -5.86 17.33
C TRP A 15 -20.43 -6.89 17.36
N ASP A 16 -20.18 -8.03 16.73
CA ASP A 16 -21.07 -9.18 16.74
C ASP A 16 -20.83 -9.99 18.04
N GLU A 17 -21.76 -9.91 18.99
CA GLU A 17 -21.67 -10.61 20.28
C GLU A 17 -21.58 -12.14 20.12
N GLU A 18 -22.28 -12.71 19.14
CA GLU A 18 -22.27 -14.16 18.90
C GLU A 18 -20.92 -14.61 18.31
N ALA A 19 -20.32 -13.78 17.45
CA ALA A 19 -18.98 -14.02 16.94
C ALA A 19 -17.91 -14.02 18.05
N VAL A 20 -18.08 -13.17 19.07
CA VAL A 20 -17.17 -13.12 20.24
C VAL A 20 -17.30 -14.38 21.08
N LYS A 21 -18.54 -14.82 21.40
CA LYS A 21 -18.80 -15.99 22.25
C LYS A 21 -18.25 -17.30 21.66
N THR A 22 -18.37 -17.46 20.35
CA THR A 22 -18.04 -18.74 19.67
C THR A 22 -16.56 -18.91 19.35
N GLY A 23 -15.75 -17.84 19.38
CA GLY A 23 -14.34 -17.87 18.95
C GLY A 23 -14.12 -18.15 17.46
N GLN A 24 -15.20 -18.37 16.70
CA GLN A 24 -15.20 -18.67 15.26
C GLN A 24 -15.43 -17.41 14.41
N GLY A 25 -15.45 -16.22 15.01
CA GLY A 25 -15.72 -14.96 14.32
C GLY A 25 -14.85 -14.72 13.09
N HIS A 26 -13.61 -15.22 13.06
CA HIS A 26 -12.71 -15.10 11.90
C HIS A 26 -13.14 -15.88 10.64
N ARG A 27 -14.09 -16.83 10.76
CA ARG A 27 -14.59 -17.68 9.66
C ARG A 27 -16.05 -17.42 9.28
N GLY A 28 -16.82 -16.77 10.16
CA GLY A 28 -18.24 -16.47 9.98
C GLY A 28 -18.54 -14.96 9.95
N GLY A 29 -19.80 -14.60 9.72
CA GLY A 29 -20.26 -13.21 9.75
C GLY A 29 -19.48 -12.27 8.81
N ALA A 30 -19.34 -11.01 9.22
CA ALA A 30 -18.65 -9.98 8.44
C ALA A 30 -17.17 -10.29 8.20
N ALA A 31 -16.46 -10.82 9.19
CA ALA A 31 -15.04 -11.16 9.07
C ALA A 31 -14.80 -12.35 8.12
N GLY A 32 -15.66 -13.37 8.15
CA GLY A 32 -15.63 -14.48 7.18
C GLY A 32 -15.93 -14.04 5.75
N ALA A 33 -16.92 -13.15 5.57
CA ALA A 33 -17.25 -12.56 4.28
C ALA A 33 -16.08 -11.72 3.73
N TRP A 34 -15.49 -10.86 4.57
CA TRP A 34 -14.30 -10.09 4.22
C TRP A 34 -13.12 -10.99 3.85
N ARG A 35 -12.83 -12.03 4.65
CA ARG A 35 -11.76 -13.00 4.36
C ARG A 35 -11.97 -13.68 3.01
N THR A 36 -13.19 -14.09 2.72
CA THR A 36 -13.54 -14.75 1.45
C THR A 36 -13.37 -13.78 0.28
N ALA A 37 -13.84 -12.54 0.42
CA ALA A 37 -13.65 -11.50 -0.59
C ALA A 37 -12.16 -11.21 -0.80
N PHE A 38 -11.38 -11.06 0.28
CA PHE A 38 -9.95 -10.82 0.25
C PHE A 38 -9.18 -11.90 -0.50
N ILE A 39 -9.47 -13.18 -0.23
CA ILE A 39 -8.85 -14.31 -0.94
C ILE A 39 -9.25 -14.32 -2.43
N ARG A 40 -10.47 -13.91 -2.74
CA ARG A 40 -10.97 -13.89 -4.13
C ARG A 40 -10.51 -12.69 -4.94
N MET A 41 -10.22 -11.55 -4.30
CA MET A 41 -9.87 -10.28 -4.96
C MET A 41 -8.78 -10.41 -6.03
N PRO A 42 -7.65 -11.10 -5.80
CA PRO A 42 -6.62 -11.29 -6.83
C PRO A 42 -7.13 -11.98 -8.10
N HIS A 43 -8.11 -12.88 -7.99
CA HIS A 43 -8.69 -13.58 -9.13
C HIS A 43 -9.59 -12.68 -9.99
N PHE A 44 -10.14 -11.62 -9.42
CA PHE A 44 -10.95 -10.65 -10.18
C PHE A 44 -10.09 -9.66 -10.97
N LYS A 45 -8.79 -9.54 -10.67
CA LYS A 45 -7.89 -8.54 -11.29
C LYS A 45 -7.90 -8.63 -12.82
N THR A 46 -7.74 -9.83 -13.38
CA THR A 46 -7.74 -10.05 -14.84
C THR A 46 -9.03 -9.59 -15.49
N MET A 47 -10.17 -9.90 -14.86
CA MET A 47 -11.49 -9.50 -15.34
C MET A 47 -11.68 -7.98 -15.27
N THR A 48 -11.32 -7.35 -14.15
CA THR A 48 -11.41 -5.89 -13.99
C THR A 48 -10.51 -5.13 -14.96
N MET A 49 -9.29 -5.62 -15.20
CA MET A 49 -8.39 -5.02 -16.20
C MET A 49 -8.97 -5.16 -17.62
N GLY A 50 -9.58 -6.30 -17.94
CA GLY A 50 -10.27 -6.51 -19.23
C GLY A 50 -11.46 -5.56 -19.46
N MET A 51 -12.09 -5.10 -18.38
CA MET A 51 -13.16 -4.08 -18.42
C MET A 51 -12.65 -2.64 -18.43
N GLY A 52 -11.33 -2.42 -18.54
CA GLY A 52 -10.74 -1.09 -18.51
C GLY A 52 -10.72 -0.44 -17.12
N ILE A 53 -10.89 -1.21 -16.05
CA ILE A 53 -10.73 -0.70 -14.68
C ILE A 53 -9.24 -0.62 -14.37
N VAL A 54 -8.77 0.60 -14.12
CA VAL A 54 -7.44 0.84 -13.56
C VAL A 54 -7.55 0.76 -12.04
N GLY A 55 -6.68 -0.03 -11.42
CA GLY A 55 -6.71 -0.17 -9.97
C GLY A 55 -5.50 -0.91 -9.45
N ASP A 56 -5.08 -0.53 -8.26
CA ASP A 56 -3.95 -1.11 -7.56
C ASP A 56 -4.05 -0.77 -6.06
N THR A 57 -3.02 -1.17 -5.33
CA THR A 57 -2.90 -0.98 -3.90
C THR A 57 -1.57 -0.36 -3.55
N PHE A 58 -1.54 0.40 -2.46
CA PHE A 58 -0.33 0.91 -1.85
C PHE A 58 -0.50 0.90 -0.33
N GLU A 59 0.61 0.85 0.38
CA GLU A 59 0.61 0.59 1.82
C GLU A 59 1.80 1.25 2.49
N THR A 60 1.66 1.49 3.78
CA THR A 60 2.56 2.37 4.55
C THR A 60 2.47 2.04 6.04
N SER A 61 3.32 2.68 6.84
CA SER A 61 3.20 2.77 8.30
C SER A 61 3.23 4.24 8.72
N ILE A 62 2.50 4.59 9.76
CA ILE A 62 2.43 5.94 10.33
C ILE A 62 2.12 5.84 11.82
N THR A 63 2.43 6.85 12.65
CA THR A 63 2.08 6.85 14.07
C THR A 63 0.60 7.16 14.31
N TRP A 64 0.02 6.68 15.43
CA TRP A 64 -1.39 6.89 15.76
C TRP A 64 -1.80 8.37 15.79
N GLU A 65 -0.96 9.23 16.36
CA GLU A 65 -1.22 10.67 16.50
C GLU A 65 -1.36 11.37 15.13
N ARG A 66 -0.66 10.87 14.10
CA ARG A 66 -0.61 11.46 12.75
C ARG A 66 -1.63 10.83 11.82
N PHE A 67 -2.09 9.61 12.12
CA PHE A 67 -2.93 8.82 11.22
C PHE A 67 -4.21 9.57 10.76
N PRO A 68 -4.99 10.27 11.61
CA PRO A 68 -6.23 10.91 11.16
C PRO A 68 -6.02 11.93 10.04
N ALA A 69 -5.08 12.85 10.21
CA ALA A 69 -4.75 13.84 9.19
C ALA A 69 -4.09 13.19 7.96
N PHE A 70 -3.18 12.23 8.19
CA PHE A 70 -2.54 11.47 7.13
C PHE A 70 -3.56 10.77 6.23
N TYR A 71 -4.56 10.10 6.80
CA TYR A 71 -5.60 9.40 6.06
C TYR A 71 -6.39 10.33 5.15
N GLU A 72 -6.87 11.46 5.68
CA GLU A 72 -7.65 12.43 4.90
C GLU A 72 -6.83 12.98 3.73
N HIS A 73 -5.58 13.37 3.97
CA HIS A 73 -4.73 13.93 2.92
C HIS A 73 -4.35 12.90 1.85
N VAL A 74 -3.93 11.69 2.24
CA VAL A 74 -3.54 10.64 1.29
C VAL A 74 -4.76 10.16 0.48
N LYS A 75 -5.91 10.01 1.13
CA LYS A 75 -7.15 9.63 0.44
C LYS A 75 -7.56 10.71 -0.58
N ALA A 76 -7.59 11.98 -0.18
CA ALA A 76 -7.94 13.07 -1.07
C ALA A 76 -6.97 13.18 -2.26
N ALA A 77 -5.66 13.03 -2.03
CA ALA A 77 -4.66 13.06 -3.08
C ALA A 77 -4.83 11.89 -4.08
N ALA A 78 -5.10 10.69 -3.59
CA ALA A 78 -5.36 9.53 -4.44
C ALA A 78 -6.66 9.70 -5.26
N GLU A 79 -7.73 10.21 -4.65
CA GLU A 79 -9.00 10.48 -5.35
C GLU A 79 -8.83 11.55 -6.43
N ALA A 80 -8.11 12.65 -6.12
CA ALA A 80 -7.78 13.69 -7.10
C ALA A 80 -6.94 13.13 -8.26
N ALA A 81 -5.93 12.30 -7.96
CA ALA A 81 -5.08 11.69 -8.99
C ALA A 81 -5.86 10.74 -9.92
N ILE A 82 -6.90 10.06 -9.43
CA ILE A 82 -7.79 9.27 -10.29
C ILE A 82 -8.53 10.17 -11.28
N ILE A 83 -9.08 11.29 -10.81
CA ILE A 83 -9.79 12.26 -11.66
C ILE A 83 -8.84 12.84 -12.70
N GLU A 84 -7.66 13.32 -12.30
CA GLU A 84 -6.63 13.82 -13.21
C GLU A 84 -6.22 12.80 -14.27
N ALA A 85 -6.05 11.54 -13.86
CA ALA A 85 -5.61 10.49 -14.77
C ALA A 85 -6.73 10.02 -15.70
N THR A 86 -8.00 10.02 -15.29
CA THR A 86 -9.08 9.30 -15.99
C THR A 86 -10.23 10.18 -16.48
N ASP A 87 -10.27 11.45 -16.10
CA ASP A 87 -11.40 12.37 -16.29
C ASP A 87 -12.70 11.88 -15.63
N GLN A 88 -12.61 10.95 -14.67
CA GLN A 88 -13.75 10.32 -14.00
C GLN A 88 -13.45 10.15 -12.51
N PRO A 89 -14.47 10.22 -11.63
CA PRO A 89 -14.29 9.83 -10.24
C PRO A 89 -14.00 8.33 -10.13
N GLY A 90 -13.28 7.95 -9.08
CA GLY A 90 -13.05 6.56 -8.69
C GLY A 90 -13.29 6.35 -7.21
N THR A 91 -12.83 5.21 -6.70
CA THR A 91 -12.92 4.85 -5.30
C THR A 91 -11.54 4.69 -4.69
N VAL A 92 -11.38 5.19 -3.47
CA VAL A 92 -10.22 4.92 -2.61
C VAL A 92 -10.74 4.40 -1.28
N SER A 93 -10.35 3.18 -0.94
CA SER A 93 -10.65 2.55 0.35
C SER A 93 -9.37 2.36 1.13
N CYS A 94 -9.46 2.37 2.46
CA CYS A 94 -8.34 2.10 3.35
C CYS A 94 -8.75 1.07 4.40
N ARG A 95 -7.81 0.19 4.75
CA ARG A 95 -7.95 -0.74 5.89
C ARG A 95 -6.64 -0.82 6.65
N PHE A 96 -6.69 -1.21 7.90
CA PHE A 96 -5.49 -1.62 8.63
C PHE A 96 -5.23 -3.10 8.40
N THR A 97 -4.03 -3.41 7.94
CA THR A 97 -3.58 -4.81 7.85
C THR A 97 -2.92 -5.26 9.13
N HIS A 98 -2.26 -4.32 9.83
CA HIS A 98 -1.59 -4.51 11.10
C HIS A 98 -1.82 -3.27 11.98
N CYS A 99 -1.84 -3.47 13.28
CA CYS A 99 -1.86 -2.42 14.29
C CYS A 99 -0.75 -2.69 15.29
N TYR A 100 0.08 -1.69 15.56
CA TYR A 100 1.16 -1.73 16.53
C TYR A 100 0.88 -0.74 17.67
N PRO A 101 1.58 -0.84 18.82
CA PRO A 101 1.41 0.11 19.90
C PRO A 101 1.63 1.57 19.50
N ASP A 102 2.53 1.81 18.55
CA ASP A 102 2.96 3.12 18.06
C ASP A 102 2.21 3.60 16.81
N GLY A 103 1.59 2.71 16.04
CA GLY A 103 0.79 3.12 14.88
C GLY A 103 0.19 2.00 14.04
N PRO A 104 -0.68 2.33 13.06
CA PRO A 104 -1.22 1.37 12.12
C PRO A 104 -0.29 1.12 10.93
N ALA A 105 -0.58 0.05 10.19
CA ALA A 105 -0.16 -0.14 8.81
C ALA A 105 -1.37 0.03 7.85
N PRO A 106 -1.65 1.26 7.38
CA PRO A 106 -2.71 1.53 6.43
C PRO A 106 -2.44 0.89 5.07
N TYR A 107 -3.48 0.34 4.49
CA TYR A 107 -3.46 -0.29 3.18
C TYR A 107 -4.57 0.31 2.34
N PHE A 108 -4.19 1.05 1.31
CA PHE A 108 -5.08 1.72 0.40
C PHE A 108 -5.30 0.88 -0.86
N THR A 109 -6.54 0.86 -1.33
CA THR A 109 -6.90 0.32 -2.64
C THR A 109 -7.58 1.44 -3.43
N PHE A 110 -7.08 1.70 -4.64
CA PHE A 110 -7.75 2.63 -5.57
C PHE A 110 -8.28 1.88 -6.79
N GLN A 111 -9.42 2.34 -7.30
CA GLN A 111 -10.01 1.83 -8.55
C GLN A 111 -10.72 2.96 -9.30
N GLY A 112 -10.67 2.94 -10.62
CA GLY A 112 -11.36 3.90 -11.47
C GLY A 112 -11.56 3.35 -12.88
N ARG A 113 -12.51 3.92 -13.63
CA ARG A 113 -12.70 3.58 -15.03
C ARG A 113 -11.64 4.29 -15.86
N GLY A 114 -10.65 3.55 -16.34
CA GLY A 114 -9.55 4.10 -17.12
C GLY A 114 -9.95 4.42 -18.56
N ARG A 115 -9.03 5.07 -19.27
CA ARG A 115 -9.13 5.33 -20.71
C ARG A 115 -8.36 4.23 -21.44
N HIS A 116 -9.04 3.56 -22.38
CA HIS A 116 -8.40 2.52 -23.19
C HIS A 116 -7.19 3.08 -23.94
N GLY A 117 -6.12 2.28 -24.01
CA GLY A 117 -4.86 2.69 -24.63
C GLY A 117 -3.91 3.50 -23.75
N ALA A 118 -4.32 3.90 -22.54
CA ALA A 118 -3.49 4.68 -21.61
C ALA A 118 -3.46 4.11 -20.18
N LEU A 119 -3.96 2.89 -19.96
CA LEU A 119 -4.17 2.34 -18.61
C LEU A 119 -2.89 2.28 -17.77
N THR A 120 -1.74 2.01 -18.39
CA THR A 120 -0.44 1.92 -17.71
C THR A 120 0.05 3.29 -17.27
N GLU A 121 -0.07 4.30 -18.12
CA GLU A 121 0.27 5.69 -17.82
C GLU A 121 -0.64 6.25 -16.72
N GLN A 122 -1.94 5.97 -16.81
CA GLN A 122 -2.93 6.34 -15.80
C GLN A 122 -2.63 5.70 -14.45
N TRP A 123 -2.39 4.39 -14.43
CA TRP A 123 -1.99 3.67 -13.22
C TRP A 123 -0.73 4.29 -12.60
N ARG A 124 0.30 4.53 -13.42
CA ARG A 124 1.57 5.10 -12.94
C ARG A 124 1.37 6.51 -12.38
N HIS A 125 0.54 7.36 -13.00
CA HIS A 125 0.20 8.69 -12.48
C HIS A 125 -0.47 8.60 -11.12
N ILE A 126 -1.53 7.79 -11.01
CA ILE A 126 -2.30 7.62 -9.75
C ILE A 126 -1.38 7.08 -8.64
N LYS A 127 -0.62 6.02 -8.94
CA LYS A 127 0.30 5.40 -7.99
C LYS A 127 1.39 6.37 -7.53
N SER A 128 1.97 7.14 -8.45
CA SER A 128 3.02 8.10 -8.11
C SER A 128 2.50 9.23 -7.24
N LYS A 129 1.37 9.85 -7.60
CA LYS A 129 0.73 10.91 -6.80
C LYS A 129 0.33 10.42 -5.41
N SER A 130 -0.15 9.18 -5.32
CA SER A 130 -0.50 8.56 -4.03
C SER A 130 0.74 8.36 -3.15
N LEU A 131 1.84 7.85 -3.71
CA LEU A 131 3.10 7.67 -2.98
C LEU A 131 3.77 9.00 -2.63
N ASP A 132 3.66 10.02 -3.48
CA ASP A 132 4.11 11.37 -3.15
C ASP A 132 3.41 11.90 -1.89
N ALA A 133 2.08 11.78 -1.83
CA ALA A 133 1.30 12.17 -0.66
C ALA A 133 1.69 11.35 0.58
N VAL A 134 1.91 10.04 0.44
CA VAL A 134 2.39 9.19 1.55
C VAL A 134 3.69 9.74 2.13
N ILE A 135 4.69 10.07 1.29
CA ILE A 135 5.97 10.58 1.78
C ILE A 135 5.84 12.01 2.34
N GLU A 136 5.09 12.88 1.68
CA GLU A 136 4.86 14.27 2.11
C GLU A 136 4.21 14.34 3.49
N HIS A 137 3.22 13.48 3.75
CA HIS A 137 2.55 13.40 5.04
C HIS A 137 3.26 12.46 6.03
N GLY A 138 4.43 11.94 5.66
CA GLY A 138 5.40 11.25 6.51
C GLY A 138 5.06 9.82 6.91
N GLY A 139 4.32 9.11 6.06
CA GLY A 139 4.24 7.65 6.11
C GLY A 139 5.51 7.00 5.53
N THR A 140 5.78 5.76 5.89
CA THR A 140 6.86 4.97 5.28
C THR A 140 6.51 4.62 3.83
N VAL A 141 7.51 4.52 2.94
CA VAL A 141 7.30 4.17 1.53
C VAL A 141 6.62 2.80 1.34
N THR A 142 6.85 1.89 2.28
CA THR A 142 6.28 0.54 2.33
C THR A 142 6.20 0.11 3.79
N HIS A 143 5.24 -0.76 4.13
CA HIS A 143 5.28 -1.56 5.36
C HIS A 143 5.72 -3.01 5.05
N HIS A 144 5.20 -3.63 3.98
CA HIS A 144 5.47 -5.03 3.65
C HIS A 144 5.57 -5.37 2.16
N HIS A 145 5.23 -4.47 1.23
CA HIS A 145 5.43 -4.73 -0.20
C HIS A 145 6.89 -4.72 -0.65
N ALA A 146 7.78 -4.21 0.21
CA ALA A 146 9.18 -3.95 -0.07
C ALA A 146 9.39 -2.86 -1.14
N VAL A 147 10.66 -2.52 -1.37
CA VAL A 147 11.01 -1.38 -2.23
C VAL A 147 10.87 -1.74 -3.70
N GLY A 148 11.69 -2.68 -4.19
CA GLY A 148 11.70 -3.01 -5.61
C GLY A 148 12.07 -1.80 -6.48
N ARG A 149 11.91 -1.89 -7.81
CA ARG A 149 12.12 -0.72 -8.69
C ARG A 149 11.01 0.32 -8.55
N GLU A 150 9.80 -0.14 -8.24
CA GLU A 150 8.60 0.70 -8.14
C GLU A 150 8.74 1.77 -7.06
N HIS A 151 9.17 1.41 -5.85
CA HIS A 151 9.23 2.37 -4.75
C HIS A 151 10.58 3.11 -4.64
N MET A 152 11.58 2.80 -5.47
CA MET A 152 12.92 3.43 -5.40
C MET A 152 12.89 4.96 -5.30
N PRO A 153 12.08 5.70 -6.09
CA PRO A 153 12.08 7.17 -6.06
C PRO A 153 11.72 7.77 -4.69
N TRP A 154 10.91 7.06 -3.91
CA TRP A 154 10.47 7.47 -2.58
C TRP A 154 11.34 6.89 -1.48
N TYR A 155 11.77 5.64 -1.63
CA TYR A 155 12.70 4.98 -0.71
C TYR A 155 14.00 5.78 -0.54
N THR A 156 14.60 6.27 -1.64
CA THR A 156 15.85 7.05 -1.56
C THR A 156 15.70 8.36 -0.79
N ARG A 157 14.48 8.88 -0.62
CA ARG A 157 14.19 10.08 0.19
C ARG A 157 14.13 9.78 1.69
N GLN A 158 13.89 8.52 2.07
CA GLN A 158 13.74 8.08 3.47
C GLN A 158 14.99 7.40 4.03
N MET A 159 16.01 7.16 3.19
CA MET A 159 17.17 6.37 3.56
C MET A 159 18.42 7.22 3.70
N PRO A 160 19.09 7.19 4.86
CA PRO A 160 20.37 7.86 5.03
C PRO A 160 21.43 7.33 4.06
N GLU A 161 22.25 8.23 3.53
CA GLU A 161 23.31 7.91 2.57
C GLU A 161 24.26 6.81 3.10
N THR A 162 24.63 6.87 4.38
CA THR A 162 25.49 5.88 5.03
C THR A 162 24.89 4.49 4.99
N PHE A 163 23.58 4.36 5.15
CA PHE A 163 22.89 3.06 5.10
C PHE A 163 22.93 2.48 3.68
N ILE A 164 22.66 3.30 2.67
CA ILE A 164 22.73 2.89 1.26
C ILE A 164 24.16 2.44 0.91
N LYS A 165 25.19 3.17 1.36
CA LYS A 165 26.60 2.80 1.15
C LYS A 165 26.95 1.48 1.83
N ALA A 166 26.47 1.23 3.05
CA ALA A 166 26.69 -0.03 3.74
C ALA A 166 26.06 -1.21 2.98
N LEU A 167 24.81 -1.07 2.52
CA LEU A 167 24.14 -2.08 1.69
C LEU A 167 24.87 -2.34 0.37
N ALA A 168 25.35 -1.27 -0.29
CA ALA A 168 26.14 -1.39 -1.51
C ALA A 168 27.45 -2.16 -1.27
N GLY A 169 28.17 -1.88 -0.18
CA GLY A 169 29.38 -2.61 0.18
C GLY A 169 29.13 -4.11 0.43
N ILE A 170 28.03 -4.45 1.11
CA ILE A 170 27.63 -5.86 1.28
C ILE A 170 27.33 -6.49 -0.07
N LYS A 171 26.52 -5.82 -0.90
CA LYS A 171 26.13 -6.30 -2.23
C LYS A 171 27.34 -6.55 -3.13
N ASP A 172 28.32 -5.66 -3.10
CA ASP A 172 29.56 -5.78 -3.86
C ASP A 172 30.41 -6.97 -3.42
N ARG A 173 30.39 -7.32 -2.13
CA ARG A 173 31.15 -8.47 -1.62
C ARG A 173 30.50 -9.81 -1.96
N VAL A 174 29.17 -9.89 -1.89
CA VAL A 174 28.41 -11.14 -2.05
C VAL A 174 27.94 -11.39 -3.48
N ASP A 175 27.79 -10.35 -4.28
CA ASP A 175 27.41 -10.40 -5.70
C ASP A 175 28.20 -9.36 -6.52
N PRO A 176 29.53 -9.53 -6.66
CA PRO A 176 30.39 -8.57 -7.32
C PRO A 176 30.01 -8.33 -8.79
N LYS A 177 29.40 -9.33 -9.43
CA LYS A 177 28.94 -9.29 -10.83
C LYS A 177 27.53 -8.70 -10.99
N GLY A 178 26.81 -8.43 -9.90
CA GLY A 178 25.46 -7.83 -9.93
C GLY A 178 24.39 -8.71 -10.59
N ILE A 179 24.51 -10.04 -10.50
CA ILE A 179 23.61 -11.00 -11.16
C ILE A 179 22.28 -11.09 -10.41
N LEU A 180 22.30 -10.97 -9.08
CA LEU A 180 21.13 -11.22 -8.23
C LEU A 180 20.24 -9.98 -8.13
N ASN A 181 19.26 -9.88 -9.04
CA ASN A 181 18.20 -8.87 -9.09
C ASN A 181 18.70 -7.41 -8.94
N PRO A 182 19.46 -6.90 -9.92
CA PRO A 182 20.06 -5.56 -9.86
C PRO A 182 19.00 -4.44 -9.81
N GLY A 183 19.25 -3.38 -9.04
CA GLY A 183 18.46 -2.15 -9.08
C GLY A 183 17.23 -2.08 -8.17
N VAL A 184 17.07 -3.00 -7.21
CA VAL A 184 15.83 -3.11 -6.38
C VAL A 184 15.91 -2.54 -4.96
N LEU A 185 17.12 -2.33 -4.42
CA LEU A 185 17.36 -1.72 -3.11
C LEU A 185 18.45 -0.65 -3.15
N ILE A 186 19.32 -0.74 -4.16
CA ILE A 186 20.36 0.23 -4.49
C ILE A 186 20.35 0.39 -6.01
N PRO A 187 20.78 1.55 -6.55
CA PRO A 187 20.91 1.74 -7.99
C PRO A 187 21.73 0.63 -8.66
N ALA A 188 21.34 0.24 -9.87
CA ALA A 188 22.08 -0.79 -10.59
C ALA A 188 23.43 -0.23 -11.08
N LYS A 189 24.47 -1.07 -11.11
CA LYS A 189 25.77 -0.69 -11.68
C LYS A 189 25.68 -0.45 -13.19
N ASP A 190 24.85 -1.24 -13.87
CA ASP A 190 24.52 -1.06 -15.28
C ASP A 190 23.15 -0.39 -15.41
N ALA A 191 23.13 0.79 -16.04
CA ALA A 191 21.91 1.55 -16.28
C ALA A 191 20.87 0.79 -17.12
N ARG A 192 21.28 -0.23 -17.91
CA ARG A 192 20.36 -1.10 -18.65
C ARG A 192 19.53 -1.98 -17.73
N ALA A 193 20.09 -2.38 -16.59
CA ALA A 193 19.41 -3.21 -15.59
C ALA A 193 18.42 -2.42 -14.70
N GLN A 194 18.38 -1.10 -14.87
CA GLN A 194 17.49 -0.19 -14.13
C GLN A 194 16.18 0.10 -14.88
N ARG A 195 16.08 -0.30 -16.15
CA ARG A 195 14.88 -0.12 -16.99
C ARG A 195 14.01 -1.39 -16.95
N VAL A 196 13.06 -1.43 -16.01
CA VAL A 196 11.85 -2.26 -16.07
C VAL A 196 10.69 -1.42 -15.58
#